data_AF-A0AAU9U6B9-F1
#
_entry.id   AF-A0AAU9U6B9-F1
#
_cell.length_a   1.000
_cell.length_b   1.000
_cell.length_c   1.000
_cell.angle_alpha   90.00
_cell.angle_beta   90.00
_cell.angle_gamma   90.00
#
_symmetry.space_group_name_H-M   'P 1'
#
loop_
_entity.id
_entity.type
_entity.pdbx_description
1 polymer ?
#
loop_
_entity_poly.entity_id
_entity_poly.type
_entity_poly.pdbx_seq_one_letter_code
_entity_poly.pdbx_strand_id
1 'polypeptide(L)'
;MLQSFPGKFMDPWVLECARKADVILLPDQRKPITIPRNYTAASFEPEQRVAYFREDIGVNLHHWHWHLVYPIDANDRSIVDKDRRGELFYYMHQQIIARYNTERYCNNLSHVVPYDLKSPIVEGYFPKMNSKDASRVWPQRFANTTVYDLDRPDVQVRIELADMFLFRERIEQAIENMEVILPGGGTMSLKGDKGIDVLGNLIEASALSPNKGYYGDYHNGGNLFISYSHDPENRYLYIIFVQCTKLSNDTLMQ
;
A
#
# COMPACT_ATOMS: atom_id res chain seq x y z
N MET A 1 10.13 13.95 -4.46
CA MET A 1 10.12 12.84 -3.47
C MET A 1 11.51 12.25 -3.22
N LEU A 2 12.15 11.60 -4.19
CA LEU A 2 13.48 10.96 -4.02
C LEU A 2 14.57 11.89 -3.50
N GLN A 3 14.72 13.08 -4.08
CA GLN A 3 15.75 14.04 -3.66
C GLN A 3 15.47 14.65 -2.27
N SER A 4 14.19 14.79 -1.90
CA SER A 4 13.78 15.39 -0.63
C SER A 4 13.87 14.40 0.53
N PHE A 5 13.40 13.16 0.33
CA PHE A 5 13.41 12.11 1.35
C PHE A 5 14.01 10.80 0.80
N PRO A 6 15.31 10.76 0.51
CA PRO A 6 15.96 9.57 -0.04
C PRO A 6 15.92 8.36 0.90
N GLY A 7 15.77 8.57 2.22
CA GLY A 7 15.65 7.48 3.21
C GLY A 7 14.38 6.63 3.08
N LYS A 8 13.42 7.02 2.25
CA LYS A 8 12.26 6.19 1.88
C LYS A 8 12.53 5.23 0.72
N PHE A 9 13.73 5.25 0.13
CA PHE A 9 14.05 4.53 -1.10
C PHE A 9 15.32 3.68 -1.02
N MET A 10 16.10 3.80 0.06
CA MET A 10 17.38 3.11 0.18
C MET A 10 17.75 2.86 1.63
N ASP A 11 18.69 1.93 1.81
CA ASP A 11 19.28 1.60 3.11
C ASP A 11 19.90 2.86 3.77
N PRO A 12 19.58 3.16 5.04
CA PRO A 12 20.17 4.25 5.82
C PRO A 12 21.70 4.25 5.84
N TRP A 13 22.33 3.08 5.73
CA TRP A 13 23.79 2.95 5.63
C TRP A 13 24.35 3.75 4.43
N VAL A 14 23.63 3.78 3.30
CA VAL A 14 24.02 4.55 2.11
C VAL A 14 24.08 6.05 2.42
N LEU A 15 23.09 6.55 3.16
CA LEU A 15 23.03 7.96 3.55
C LEU A 15 24.11 8.31 4.57
N GLU A 16 24.43 7.39 5.48
CA GLU A 16 25.53 7.58 6.43
C GLU A 16 26.90 7.61 5.73
N CYS A 17 27.11 6.73 4.73
CA CYS A 17 28.28 6.79 3.87
C CYS A 17 28.36 8.12 3.10
N ALA A 18 27.23 8.60 2.57
CA ALA A 18 27.17 9.88 1.85
C ALA A 18 27.52 11.06 2.76
N ARG A 19 27.01 11.06 3.99
CA ARG A 19 27.31 12.08 5.00
C ARG A 19 28.79 12.08 5.38
N LYS A 20 29.40 10.90 5.57
CA LYS A 20 30.84 10.79 5.85
C LYS A 20 31.68 11.30 4.69
N ALA A 21 31.32 10.93 3.45
CA ALA A 21 32.02 11.40 2.26
C ALA A 21 31.92 12.92 2.09
N ASP A 22 30.75 13.51 2.37
CA ASP A 22 30.54 14.95 2.30
C ASP A 22 31.42 15.74 3.28
N VAL A 23 31.60 15.21 4.50
CA VAL A 23 32.44 15.82 5.55
C VAL A 23 33.94 15.69 5.25
N ILE A 24 34.38 14.57 4.67
CA ILE A 24 35.80 14.23 4.56
C ILE A 24 36.39 14.63 3.19
N LEU A 25 35.60 14.57 2.12
CA LEU A 25 36.09 14.68 0.74
C LEU A 25 35.63 15.97 0.06
N LEU A 26 36.54 16.56 -0.73
CA LEU A 26 36.20 17.64 -1.66
C LEU A 26 35.23 17.12 -2.74
N PRO A 27 34.39 17.99 -3.34
CA PRO A 27 33.37 17.56 -4.31
C PRO A 27 33.89 16.72 -5.47
N ASP A 28 35.07 17.03 -5.99
CA ASP A 28 35.74 16.33 -7.10
C ASP A 28 36.32 14.96 -6.70
N GLN A 29 36.51 14.71 -5.41
CA GLN A 29 37.01 13.45 -4.86
C GLN A 29 35.89 12.45 -4.52
N ARG A 30 34.63 12.90 -4.50
CA ARG A 30 33.48 12.07 -4.13
C ARG A 30 33.15 11.08 -5.25
N LYS A 31 32.99 9.81 -4.87
CA LYS A 31 32.56 8.74 -5.77
C LYS A 31 31.12 8.32 -5.46
N PRO A 32 30.35 7.84 -6.45
CA PRO A 32 29.04 7.26 -6.20
C PRO A 32 29.12 6.12 -5.18
N ILE A 33 28.17 6.08 -4.24
CA ILE A 33 28.03 4.99 -3.28
C ILE A 33 27.14 3.93 -3.92
N THR A 34 27.68 2.73 -4.08
CA THR A 34 26.94 1.61 -4.65
C THR A 34 25.93 1.06 -3.64
N ILE A 35 24.67 0.97 -4.04
CA ILE A 35 23.62 0.32 -3.27
C ILE A 35 23.63 -1.18 -3.61
N PRO A 36 23.76 -2.09 -2.64
CA PRO A 36 23.69 -3.53 -2.92
C PRO A 36 22.30 -3.92 -3.43
N ARG A 37 22.24 -4.81 -4.43
CA ARG A 37 20.97 -5.31 -4.98
C ARG A 37 20.15 -6.11 -3.95
N ASN A 38 20.82 -6.90 -3.12
CA ASN A 38 20.19 -7.70 -2.08
C ASN A 38 20.55 -7.10 -0.72
N TYR A 39 19.60 -6.41 -0.08
CA TYR A 39 19.80 -5.80 1.24
C TYR A 39 18.64 -6.10 2.21
N THR A 40 17.44 -6.38 1.71
CA THR A 40 16.27 -6.69 2.54
C THR A 40 16.25 -8.15 3.01
N ALA A 41 16.63 -9.11 2.17
CA ALA A 41 16.75 -10.53 2.52
C ALA A 41 17.90 -11.26 1.80
N ALA A 42 18.20 -12.47 2.28
CA ALA A 42 19.19 -13.37 1.70
C ALA A 42 18.66 -14.04 0.41
N SER A 43 19.56 -14.58 -0.41
CA SER A 43 19.20 -15.19 -1.70
C SER A 43 18.36 -16.46 -1.61
N PHE A 44 18.35 -17.13 -0.46
CA PHE A 44 17.52 -18.32 -0.22
C PHE A 44 16.07 -17.97 0.16
N GLU A 45 15.76 -16.72 0.48
CA GLU A 45 14.39 -16.25 0.65
C GLU A 45 13.71 -16.17 -0.73
N PRO A 46 12.69 -16.99 -1.04
CA PRO A 46 12.15 -17.05 -2.40
C PRO A 46 11.61 -15.71 -2.90
N GLU A 47 10.98 -14.92 -2.03
CA GLU A 47 10.45 -13.60 -2.38
C GLU A 47 11.55 -12.57 -2.70
N GLN A 48 12.80 -12.81 -2.28
CA GLN A 48 13.95 -11.96 -2.65
C GLN A 48 14.19 -11.95 -4.17
N ARG A 49 13.80 -13.01 -4.89
CA ARG A 49 14.03 -13.11 -6.34
C ARG A 49 13.37 -11.98 -7.12
N VAL A 50 12.22 -11.50 -6.65
CA VAL A 50 11.47 -10.37 -7.25
C VAL A 50 11.66 -9.05 -6.49
N ALA A 51 12.65 -8.96 -5.61
CA ALA A 51 12.98 -7.71 -4.90
C ALA A 51 13.35 -6.58 -5.87
N TYR A 52 14.00 -6.90 -7.01
CA TYR A 52 14.33 -5.89 -8.03
C TYR A 52 13.10 -5.20 -8.64
N PHE A 53 11.92 -5.79 -8.55
CA PHE A 53 10.67 -5.15 -8.95
C PHE A 53 10.05 -4.39 -7.78
N ARG A 54 9.98 -5.03 -6.60
CA ARG A 54 9.32 -4.49 -5.41
C ARG A 54 10.05 -3.28 -4.80
N GLU A 55 11.37 -3.29 -4.87
CA GLU A 55 12.27 -2.30 -4.27
C GLU A 55 12.88 -1.37 -5.33
N ASP A 56 12.40 -1.43 -6.58
CA ASP A 56 12.81 -0.49 -7.61
C ASP A 56 12.36 0.94 -7.26
N ILE A 57 13.28 1.88 -7.37
CA ILE A 57 13.02 3.29 -7.06
C ILE A 57 11.99 3.87 -8.03
N GLY A 58 12.05 3.50 -9.32
CA GLY A 58 11.12 3.97 -10.34
C GLY A 58 9.68 3.48 -10.11
N VAL A 59 9.50 2.20 -9.82
CA VAL A 59 8.19 1.60 -9.48
C VAL A 59 7.58 2.28 -8.25
N ASN A 60 8.36 2.43 -7.17
CA ASN A 60 7.88 3.08 -5.95
C ASN A 60 7.60 4.58 -6.15
N LEU A 61 8.41 5.28 -6.96
CA LEU A 61 8.13 6.66 -7.33
C LEU A 61 6.87 6.77 -8.18
N HIS A 62 6.65 5.87 -9.13
CA HIS A 62 5.42 5.87 -9.94
C HIS A 62 4.19 5.74 -9.05
N HIS A 63 4.18 4.74 -8.15
CA HIS A 63 3.08 4.53 -7.20
C HIS A 63 2.82 5.78 -6.36
N TRP A 64 3.87 6.40 -5.81
CA TRP A 64 3.74 7.63 -5.02
C TRP A 64 3.19 8.81 -5.84
N HIS A 65 3.71 9.05 -7.05
CA HIS A 65 3.25 10.15 -7.89
C HIS A 65 1.82 9.92 -8.40
N TRP A 66 1.43 8.66 -8.66
CA TRP A 66 0.07 8.34 -9.07
C TRP A 66 -0.94 8.73 -7.98
N HIS A 67 -0.70 8.33 -6.73
CA HIS A 67 -1.56 8.74 -5.60
C HIS A 67 -1.48 10.24 -5.28
N LEU A 68 -0.36 10.91 -5.59
CA LEU A 68 -0.28 12.37 -5.48
C LEU A 68 -1.17 13.08 -6.52
N VAL A 69 -1.20 12.58 -7.75
CA VAL A 69 -2.02 13.15 -8.84
C VAL A 69 -3.50 12.81 -8.63
N TYR A 70 -3.81 11.61 -8.13
CA TYR A 70 -5.16 11.11 -7.88
C TYR A 70 -5.41 10.88 -6.37
N PRO A 71 -5.42 11.94 -5.54
CA PRO A 71 -5.60 11.80 -4.10
C PRO A 71 -6.99 11.28 -3.77
N ILE A 72 -7.12 10.62 -2.60
CA ILE A 72 -8.40 10.08 -2.12
C ILE A 72 -9.30 11.14 -1.50
N ASP A 73 -8.71 12.22 -0.96
CA ASP A 73 -9.43 13.29 -0.27
C ASP A 73 -8.69 14.62 -0.44
N ALA A 74 -9.44 15.73 -0.43
CA ALA A 74 -8.94 17.09 -0.50
C ALA A 74 -10.03 18.09 -0.08
N ASN A 75 -9.62 19.27 0.41
CA ASN A 75 -10.56 20.35 0.78
C ASN A 75 -11.44 20.81 -0.38
N ASP A 76 -10.97 20.67 -1.62
CA ASP A 76 -11.73 20.95 -2.82
C ASP A 76 -11.97 19.64 -3.57
N ARG A 77 -13.25 19.26 -3.70
CA ARG A 77 -13.66 18.03 -4.40
C ARG A 77 -13.15 18.00 -5.84
N SER A 78 -13.00 19.13 -6.53
CA SER A 78 -12.50 19.17 -7.91
C SER A 78 -11.05 18.68 -8.04
N ILE A 79 -10.29 18.68 -6.94
CA ILE A 79 -8.94 18.10 -6.89
C ILE A 79 -9.04 16.57 -6.92
N VAL A 80 -10.06 15.97 -6.31
CA VAL A 80 -10.26 14.50 -6.29
C VAL A 80 -11.02 14.04 -7.53
N ASP A 81 -12.02 14.82 -7.98
CA ASP A 81 -12.95 14.54 -9.08
C ASP A 81 -12.30 14.70 -10.46
N LYS A 82 -11.31 13.85 -10.72
CA LYS A 82 -10.64 13.70 -12.01
C LYS A 82 -11.34 12.62 -12.84
N ASP A 83 -11.29 12.81 -14.15
CA ASP A 83 -11.94 11.90 -15.11
C ASP A 83 -11.57 10.44 -14.87
N ARG A 84 -12.60 9.61 -14.65
CA ARG A 84 -12.53 8.15 -14.47
C ARG A 84 -11.48 7.68 -13.47
N ARG A 85 -11.24 8.44 -12.39
CA ARG A 85 -10.15 8.16 -11.47
C ARG A 85 -10.33 6.89 -10.63
N GLY A 86 -11.57 6.45 -10.41
CA GLY A 86 -11.86 5.17 -9.76
C GLY A 86 -11.55 3.99 -10.69
N GLU A 87 -11.87 4.13 -11.97
CA GLU A 87 -11.49 3.11 -12.95
C GLU A 87 -9.98 3.07 -13.14
N LEU A 88 -9.33 4.24 -13.17
CA LEU A 88 -7.88 4.32 -13.26
C LEU A 88 -7.21 3.74 -12.00
N PHE A 89 -7.81 3.89 -10.81
CA PHE A 89 -7.38 3.21 -9.59
C PHE A 89 -7.35 1.70 -9.79
N TYR A 90 -8.47 1.12 -10.26
CA TYR A 90 -8.53 -0.30 -10.59
C TYR A 90 -7.48 -0.68 -11.64
N TYR A 91 -7.44 0.01 -12.77
CA TYR A 91 -6.60 -0.36 -13.91
C TYR A 91 -5.10 -0.26 -13.59
N MET A 92 -4.67 0.79 -12.90
CA MET A 92 -3.26 0.98 -12.53
C MET A 92 -2.78 -0.16 -11.63
N HIS A 93 -3.54 -0.49 -10.58
CA HIS A 93 -3.19 -1.58 -9.66
C HIS A 93 -3.29 -2.95 -10.33
N GLN A 94 -4.32 -3.17 -11.17
CA GLN A 94 -4.45 -4.39 -11.97
C GLN A 94 -3.21 -4.61 -12.85
N GLN A 95 -2.68 -3.56 -13.48
CA GLN A 95 -1.46 -3.63 -14.28
C GLN A 95 -0.21 -3.88 -13.44
N ILE A 96 -0.09 -3.30 -12.24
CA ILE A 96 0.99 -3.62 -11.29
C ILE A 96 0.99 -5.11 -10.97
N ILE A 97 -0.17 -5.69 -10.66
CA ILE A 97 -0.30 -7.11 -10.31
C ILE A 97 -0.03 -8.02 -11.50
N ALA A 98 -0.52 -7.69 -12.69
CA ALA A 98 -0.24 -8.45 -13.90
C ALA A 98 1.26 -8.50 -14.21
N ARG A 99 1.95 -7.36 -14.09
CA ARG A 99 3.41 -7.28 -14.25
C ARG A 99 4.12 -8.07 -13.15
N TYR A 100 3.73 -7.88 -11.89
CA TYR A 100 4.32 -8.57 -10.76
C TYR A 100 4.19 -10.10 -10.89
N ASN A 101 3.01 -10.61 -11.29
CA ASN A 101 2.80 -12.03 -11.55
C ASN A 101 3.69 -12.55 -12.69
N THR A 102 3.90 -11.74 -13.73
CA THR A 102 4.84 -12.07 -14.81
C THR A 102 6.26 -12.20 -14.29
N GLU A 103 6.73 -11.23 -13.48
CA GLU A 103 8.05 -11.30 -12.84
C GLU A 103 8.18 -12.52 -11.91
N ARG A 104 7.13 -12.88 -11.18
CA ARG A 104 7.08 -14.07 -10.33
C ARG A 104 7.30 -15.35 -11.16
N TYR A 105 6.57 -15.51 -12.26
CA TYR A 105 6.75 -16.65 -13.15
C TYR A 105 8.15 -16.72 -13.74
N CYS A 106 8.72 -15.59 -14.17
CA CYS A 106 10.10 -15.51 -14.65
C CYS A 106 11.14 -15.91 -13.58
N ASN A 107 10.78 -15.85 -12.30
CA ASN A 107 11.65 -16.17 -11.16
C ASN A 107 11.27 -17.48 -10.45
N ASN A 108 10.51 -18.35 -11.13
CA ASN A 108 10.05 -19.65 -10.61
C ASN A 108 9.30 -19.52 -9.28
N LEU A 109 8.38 -18.55 -9.23
CA LEU A 109 7.42 -18.33 -8.16
C LEU A 109 6.00 -18.46 -8.73
N SER A 110 5.07 -19.01 -7.94
CA SER A 110 3.65 -18.99 -8.27
C SER A 110 3.09 -17.57 -8.26
N HIS A 111 1.93 -17.35 -8.87
CA HIS A 111 1.20 -16.08 -8.79
C HIS A 111 0.96 -15.63 -7.33
N VAL A 112 0.73 -14.34 -7.13
CA VAL A 112 0.36 -13.79 -5.83
C VAL A 112 -0.99 -14.37 -5.39
N VAL A 113 -1.06 -14.80 -4.13
CA VAL A 113 -2.32 -15.28 -3.52
C VAL A 113 -3.01 -14.09 -2.88
N PRO A 114 -4.33 -13.87 -3.13
CA PRO A 114 -5.10 -12.86 -2.42
C PRO A 114 -5.02 -13.03 -0.91
N TYR A 115 -4.91 -11.93 -0.18
CA TYR A 115 -4.84 -12.00 1.27
C TYR A 115 -6.24 -12.14 1.89
N ASP A 116 -6.39 -13.08 2.83
CA ASP A 116 -7.56 -13.18 3.69
C ASP A 116 -7.21 -12.62 5.08
N LEU A 117 -7.92 -11.59 5.51
CA LEU A 117 -7.73 -10.93 6.82
C LEU A 117 -7.88 -11.90 8.00
N LYS A 118 -8.52 -13.06 7.83
CA LYS A 118 -8.61 -14.10 8.87
C LYS A 118 -7.35 -14.96 8.97
N SER A 119 -6.51 -14.94 7.94
CA SER A 119 -5.33 -15.79 7.84
C SER A 119 -4.07 -15.04 8.29
N PRO A 120 -3.10 -15.75 8.90
CA PRO A 120 -1.78 -15.17 9.14
C PRO A 120 -1.10 -14.79 7.82
N ILE A 121 -0.38 -13.67 7.82
CA ILE A 121 0.48 -13.23 6.71
C ILE A 121 1.76 -14.05 6.77
N VAL A 122 1.87 -15.05 5.90
CA VAL A 122 3.01 -15.99 5.87
C VAL A 122 4.32 -15.24 5.61
N GLU A 123 4.31 -14.26 4.72
CA GLU A 123 5.51 -13.53 4.31
C GLU A 123 5.96 -12.49 5.34
N GLY A 124 7.16 -12.69 5.88
CA GLY A 124 7.88 -11.65 6.60
C GLY A 124 8.52 -10.63 5.66
N TYR A 125 8.74 -9.40 6.13
CA TYR A 125 9.47 -8.38 5.39
C TYR A 125 10.18 -7.39 6.32
N PHE A 126 11.46 -7.15 6.03
CA PHE A 126 12.37 -6.36 6.85
C PHE A 126 12.98 -5.25 5.99
N PRO A 127 12.33 -4.08 5.89
CA PRO A 127 12.59 -3.09 4.84
C PRO A 127 14.00 -2.48 4.88
N LYS A 128 14.69 -2.52 6.03
CA LYS A 128 15.99 -1.85 6.25
C LYS A 128 15.96 -0.37 5.85
N MET A 129 14.87 0.34 6.19
CA MET A 129 14.71 1.78 5.93
C MET A 129 14.57 2.55 7.23
N ASN A 130 14.91 3.84 7.23
CA ASN A 130 14.69 4.75 8.36
C ASN A 130 13.78 5.91 7.96
N SER A 131 12.94 6.34 8.91
CA SER A 131 12.23 7.62 8.79
C SER A 131 13.13 8.77 9.22
N LYS A 132 13.20 9.83 8.41
CA LYS A 132 13.91 11.07 8.76
C LYS A 132 13.28 11.76 9.99
N ASP A 133 11.98 11.60 10.20
CA ASP A 133 11.22 12.44 11.14
C ASP A 133 11.48 12.07 12.61
N ALA A 134 12.11 10.93 12.90
CA ALA A 134 12.34 10.51 14.28
C ALA A 134 13.64 9.71 14.53
N SER A 135 14.51 9.56 13.53
CA SER A 135 15.61 8.56 13.57
C SER A 135 15.12 7.15 13.90
N ARG A 136 13.84 6.87 13.65
CA ARG A 136 13.20 5.58 13.92
C ARG A 136 13.30 4.71 12.68
N VAL A 137 13.70 3.47 12.89
CA VAL A 137 13.68 2.43 11.86
C VAL A 137 12.23 2.14 11.51
N TRP A 138 11.93 2.04 10.21
CA TRP A 138 10.63 1.51 9.80
C TRP A 138 10.49 0.10 10.39
N PRO A 139 9.39 -0.20 11.10
CA PRO A 139 9.20 -1.53 11.67
C PRO A 139 9.32 -2.62 10.62
N GLN A 140 9.48 -3.85 11.08
CA GLN A 140 9.49 -5.05 10.26
C GLN A 140 8.27 -5.89 10.58
N ARG A 141 7.80 -6.67 9.61
CA ARG A 141 6.74 -7.66 9.83
C ARG A 141 7.38 -9.03 9.85
N PHE A 142 7.20 -9.77 10.94
CA PHE A 142 7.67 -11.14 11.04
C PHE A 142 6.78 -12.08 10.20
N ALA A 143 7.31 -13.23 9.81
CA ALA A 143 6.52 -14.26 9.13
C ALA A 143 5.39 -14.75 10.04
N ASN A 144 4.28 -15.15 9.44
CA ASN A 144 3.05 -15.62 10.11
C ASN A 144 2.45 -14.58 11.08
N THR A 145 2.51 -13.30 10.72
CA THR A 145 1.88 -12.23 11.52
C THR A 145 0.37 -12.23 11.27
N THR A 146 -0.42 -12.26 12.34
CA THR A 146 -1.88 -12.09 12.29
C THR A 146 -2.23 -10.62 12.52
N VAL A 147 -3.26 -10.13 11.81
CA VAL A 147 -3.81 -8.78 12.03
C VAL A 147 -4.87 -8.81 13.14
N TYR A 148 -5.00 -7.70 13.86
CA TYR A 148 -5.96 -7.53 14.96
C TYR A 148 -6.69 -6.20 14.81
N ASP A 149 -7.81 -6.05 15.53
CA ASP A 149 -8.52 -4.78 15.65
C ASP A 149 -7.57 -3.64 16.00
N LEU A 150 -7.80 -2.49 15.39
CA LEU A 150 -6.96 -1.30 15.57
C LEU A 150 -7.63 -0.33 16.52
N ASP A 151 -6.93 0.08 17.57
CA ASP A 151 -7.32 1.16 18.48
C ASP A 151 -6.12 2.07 18.77
N ARG A 152 -5.90 3.00 17.85
CA ARG A 152 -4.73 3.89 17.82
C ARG A 152 -5.17 5.35 17.94
N PRO A 153 -5.38 5.87 19.16
CA PRO A 153 -5.82 7.25 19.38
C PRO A 153 -4.76 8.29 18.98
N ASP A 154 -3.48 7.91 18.89
CA ASP A 154 -2.38 8.78 18.44
C ASP A 154 -2.53 9.26 17.00
N VAL A 155 -3.18 8.46 16.16
CA VAL A 155 -3.44 8.74 14.75
C VAL A 155 -4.94 8.74 14.40
N GLN A 156 -5.80 8.74 15.42
CA GLN A 156 -7.26 8.76 15.27
C GLN A 156 -7.81 7.59 14.45
N VAL A 157 -7.19 6.41 14.58
CA VAL A 157 -7.64 5.18 13.90
C VAL A 157 -8.28 4.26 14.92
N ARG A 158 -9.56 3.92 14.69
CA ARG A 158 -10.24 2.85 15.41
C ARG A 158 -11.10 2.06 14.43
N ILE A 159 -10.71 0.82 14.13
CA ILE A 159 -11.34 -0.01 13.10
C ILE A 159 -11.34 -1.47 13.58
N GLU A 160 -12.48 -2.14 13.49
CA GLU A 160 -12.62 -3.56 13.84
C GLU A 160 -12.54 -4.43 12.58
N LEU A 161 -12.00 -5.65 12.69
CA LEU A 161 -11.98 -6.62 11.59
C LEU A 161 -13.40 -6.99 11.14
N ALA A 162 -14.37 -6.93 12.06
CA ALA A 162 -15.78 -7.14 11.74
C ALA A 162 -16.30 -6.14 10.70
N ASP A 163 -15.90 -4.87 10.81
CA ASP A 163 -16.27 -3.83 9.84
C ASP A 163 -15.73 -4.16 8.45
N MET A 164 -14.48 -4.63 8.37
CA MET A 164 -13.85 -5.03 7.11
C MET A 164 -14.60 -6.18 6.42
N PHE A 165 -15.04 -7.18 7.19
CA PHE A 165 -15.84 -8.28 6.63
C PHE A 165 -17.20 -7.79 6.15
N LEU A 166 -17.84 -6.89 6.89
CA LEU A 166 -19.12 -6.30 6.52
C LEU A 166 -19.01 -5.42 5.26
N PHE A 167 -17.95 -4.61 5.15
CA PHE A 167 -17.68 -3.80 3.97
C PHE A 167 -17.49 -4.68 2.74
N ARG A 168 -16.70 -5.75 2.86
CA ARG A 168 -16.51 -6.72 1.79
C ARG A 168 -17.84 -7.34 1.34
N GLU A 169 -18.65 -7.84 2.28
CA GLU A 169 -19.94 -8.45 1.97
C GLU A 169 -20.87 -7.47 1.22
N ARG A 170 -20.93 -6.22 1.68
CA ARG A 170 -21.74 -5.17 1.03
C ARG A 170 -21.26 -4.86 -0.38
N ILE A 171 -19.93 -4.81 -0.58
CA ILE A 171 -19.33 -4.59 -1.91
C ILE A 171 -19.67 -5.76 -2.83
N GLU A 172 -19.50 -7.00 -2.36
CA GLU A 172 -19.84 -8.21 -3.13
C GLU A 172 -21.33 -8.22 -3.51
N GLN A 173 -22.23 -7.91 -2.58
CA GLN A 173 -23.68 -7.78 -2.86
C GLN A 173 -23.99 -6.68 -3.89
N ALA A 174 -23.30 -5.54 -3.83
CA ALA A 174 -23.49 -4.47 -4.81
C ALA A 174 -23.07 -4.89 -6.23
N ILE A 175 -21.98 -5.65 -6.33
CA ILE A 175 -21.50 -6.22 -7.59
C ILE A 175 -22.49 -7.27 -8.11
N GLU A 176 -22.94 -8.19 -7.26
CA GLU A 176 -23.91 -9.24 -7.64
C GLU A 176 -25.23 -8.66 -8.15
N ASN A 177 -25.73 -7.62 -7.50
CA ASN A 177 -26.97 -6.94 -7.89
C ASN A 177 -26.77 -5.93 -9.03
N MET A 178 -25.52 -5.61 -9.39
CA MET A 178 -25.15 -4.56 -10.34
C MET A 178 -25.74 -3.18 -9.98
N GLU A 179 -25.82 -2.88 -8.68
CA GLU A 179 -26.27 -1.60 -8.15
C GLU A 179 -25.68 -1.29 -6.76
N VAL A 180 -25.45 -0.01 -6.48
CA VAL A 180 -25.00 0.48 -5.17
C VAL A 180 -26.13 1.20 -4.45
N ILE A 181 -26.21 1.03 -3.14
CA ILE A 181 -27.17 1.69 -2.26
C ILE A 181 -26.66 3.09 -1.93
N LEU A 182 -27.46 4.10 -2.24
CA LEU A 182 -27.18 5.50 -1.94
C LEU A 182 -27.66 5.88 -0.52
N PRO A 183 -27.17 6.99 0.05
CA PRO A 183 -27.73 7.56 1.26
C PRO A 183 -29.23 7.80 1.10
N GLY A 184 -30.04 7.32 2.05
CA GLY A 184 -31.51 7.42 2.00
C GLY A 184 -32.21 6.23 1.33
N GLY A 185 -31.48 5.20 0.88
CA GLY A 185 -32.06 3.91 0.47
C GLY A 185 -32.43 3.79 -1.01
N GLY A 186 -32.18 4.81 -1.83
CA GLY A 186 -32.22 4.68 -3.29
C GLY A 186 -31.03 3.86 -3.81
N THR A 187 -31.04 3.50 -5.09
CA THR A 187 -29.94 2.77 -5.73
C THR A 187 -29.38 3.50 -6.95
N MET A 188 -28.13 3.19 -7.29
CA MET A 188 -27.44 3.63 -8.51
C MET A 188 -26.92 2.40 -9.23
N SER A 189 -27.23 2.26 -10.52
CA SER A 189 -26.79 1.10 -11.29
C SER A 189 -25.28 1.12 -11.55
N LEU A 190 -24.65 -0.06 -11.48
CA LEU A 190 -23.29 -0.32 -11.91
C LEU A 190 -23.21 -0.81 -13.37
N LYS A 191 -24.33 -0.85 -14.10
CA LYS A 191 -24.36 -1.26 -15.50
C LYS A 191 -23.80 -0.15 -16.40
N GLY A 192 -23.13 -0.56 -17.48
CA GLY A 192 -22.54 0.35 -18.45
C GLY A 192 -21.05 0.58 -18.21
N ASP A 193 -20.51 1.59 -18.88
CA ASP A 193 -19.07 1.91 -18.93
C ASP A 193 -18.53 2.54 -17.64
N LYS A 194 -19.39 3.20 -16.85
CA LYS A 194 -18.99 3.89 -15.61
C LYS A 194 -19.05 3.03 -14.34
N GLY A 195 -19.55 1.79 -14.41
CA GLY A 195 -19.71 0.93 -13.23
C GLY A 195 -18.40 0.69 -12.49
N ILE A 196 -17.32 0.42 -13.23
CA ILE A 196 -15.99 0.20 -12.66
C ILE A 196 -15.41 1.47 -12.00
N ASP A 197 -15.75 2.65 -12.52
CA ASP A 197 -15.33 3.91 -11.93
C ASP A 197 -16.00 4.16 -10.57
N VAL A 198 -17.29 3.84 -10.48
CA VAL A 198 -18.02 3.87 -9.20
C VAL A 198 -17.43 2.86 -8.21
N LEU A 199 -17.17 1.62 -8.64
CA LEU A 199 -16.57 0.60 -7.78
C LEU A 199 -15.17 0.98 -7.30
N GLY A 200 -14.32 1.53 -8.15
CA GLY A 200 -12.97 1.95 -7.74
C GLY A 200 -12.99 3.03 -6.66
N ASN A 201 -13.89 4.03 -6.79
CA ASN A 201 -14.07 5.05 -5.75
C ASN A 201 -14.68 4.51 -4.46
N LEU A 202 -15.46 3.43 -4.55
CA LEU A 202 -16.11 2.78 -3.41
C LEU A 202 -15.15 1.85 -2.65
N ILE A 203 -14.28 1.12 -3.36
CA ILE A 203 -13.33 0.16 -2.78
C ILE A 203 -12.12 0.88 -2.16
N GLU A 204 -11.61 1.96 -2.78
CA GLU A 204 -10.37 2.60 -2.34
C GLU A 204 -10.39 3.06 -0.86
N ALA A 205 -11.36 3.80 -0.32
CA ALA A 205 -12.47 4.57 -0.88
C ALA A 205 -12.12 6.07 -0.93
N SER A 206 -12.52 6.77 -1.98
CA SER A 206 -12.28 8.21 -2.15
C SER A 206 -13.45 9.07 -1.62
N ALA A 207 -13.25 10.39 -1.57
CA ALA A 207 -14.30 11.38 -1.31
C ALA A 207 -15.45 11.35 -2.35
N LEU A 208 -15.29 10.60 -3.45
CA LEU A 208 -16.31 10.39 -4.48
C LEU A 208 -17.14 9.12 -4.26
N SER A 209 -16.81 8.30 -3.24
CA SER A 209 -17.58 7.10 -2.91
C SER A 209 -19.07 7.45 -2.74
N PRO A 210 -20.00 6.75 -3.42
CA PRO A 210 -21.41 7.10 -3.43
C PRO A 210 -22.07 6.93 -2.05
N ASN A 211 -21.52 6.08 -1.19
CA ASN A 211 -22.03 5.85 0.17
C ASN A 211 -20.93 5.31 1.11
N LYS A 212 -19.89 6.13 1.38
CA LYS A 212 -18.74 5.73 2.22
C LYS A 212 -19.15 5.22 3.61
N GLY A 213 -20.21 5.77 4.21
CA GLY A 213 -20.71 5.29 5.51
C GLY A 213 -21.26 3.87 5.49
N TYR A 214 -21.77 3.40 4.35
CA TYR A 214 -22.29 2.03 4.20
C TYR A 214 -21.23 1.06 3.69
N TYR A 215 -20.44 1.46 2.68
CA TYR A 215 -19.45 0.58 2.06
C TYR A 215 -18.06 0.64 2.70
N GLY A 216 -17.82 1.62 3.57
CA GLY A 216 -16.57 1.74 4.32
C GLY A 216 -15.39 2.24 3.49
N ASP A 217 -14.19 1.82 3.92
CA ASP A 217 -12.90 2.23 3.38
C ASP A 217 -11.98 1.00 3.26
N TYR A 218 -12.37 0.05 2.41
CA TYR A 218 -11.85 -1.32 2.44
C TYR A 218 -10.35 -1.40 2.08
N HIS A 219 -9.94 -0.90 0.92
CA HIS A 219 -8.53 -0.94 0.50
C HIS A 219 -7.61 -0.20 1.50
N ASN A 220 -7.97 1.04 1.87
CA ASN A 220 -7.17 1.82 2.82
C ASN A 220 -7.16 1.17 4.22
N GLY A 221 -8.30 0.64 4.67
CA GLY A 221 -8.42 -0.09 5.93
C GLY A 221 -7.51 -1.33 5.96
N GLY A 222 -7.51 -2.12 4.90
CA GLY A 222 -6.58 -3.25 4.73
C GLY A 222 -5.12 -2.82 4.83
N ASN A 223 -4.79 -1.67 4.21
CA ASN A 223 -3.47 -1.07 4.36
C ASN A 223 -3.14 -0.70 5.83
N LEU A 224 -4.11 -0.23 6.63
CA LEU A 224 -3.87 0.06 8.04
C LEU A 224 -3.64 -1.21 8.87
N PHE A 225 -4.48 -2.24 8.69
CA PHE A 225 -4.37 -3.51 9.44
C PHE A 225 -3.00 -4.17 9.27
N ILE A 226 -2.54 -4.30 8.03
CA ILE A 226 -1.24 -4.92 7.74
C ILE A 226 -0.09 -4.04 8.26
N SER A 227 -0.24 -2.72 8.21
CA SER A 227 0.87 -1.84 8.59
C SER A 227 1.00 -1.63 10.11
N TYR A 228 -0.09 -1.75 10.86
CA TYR A 228 -0.07 -1.68 12.33
C TYR A 228 -0.10 -3.05 13.01
N SER A 229 -0.01 -4.15 12.25
CA SER A 229 -0.06 -5.52 12.80
C SER A 229 0.97 -5.81 13.90
N HIS A 230 2.04 -5.02 13.98
CA HIS A 230 3.09 -5.14 15.00
C HIS A 230 2.81 -4.34 16.29
N ASP A 231 1.88 -3.37 16.26
CA ASP A 231 1.48 -2.53 17.39
C ASP A 231 0.06 -1.95 17.18
N PRO A 232 -0.98 -2.79 17.18
CA PRO A 232 -2.33 -2.39 16.77
C PRO A 232 -3.04 -1.41 17.73
N GLU A 233 -2.57 -1.33 18.98
CA GLU A 233 -3.14 -0.50 20.05
C GLU A 233 -2.21 0.64 20.50
N ASN A 234 -1.12 0.89 19.75
CA ASN A 234 -0.08 1.87 20.10
C ASN A 234 0.53 1.67 21.51
N ARG A 235 0.60 0.43 22.00
CA ARG A 235 1.18 0.10 23.32
C ARG A 235 2.70 0.27 23.33
N TYR A 236 3.33 0.13 22.17
CA TYR A 236 4.78 0.15 22.02
C TYR A 236 5.30 1.41 21.31
N LEU A 237 4.40 2.36 21.02
CA LEU A 237 4.71 3.64 20.40
C LEU A 237 5.44 3.52 19.05
N TYR A 238 5.19 2.45 18.30
CA TYR A 238 5.77 2.26 16.96
C TYR A 238 4.94 2.96 15.89
N ILE A 239 5.64 3.43 14.86
CA ILE A 239 5.04 4.03 13.66
C ILE A 239 4.55 2.94 12.71
N ILE A 240 3.87 3.33 11.64
CA ILE A 240 3.38 2.42 10.60
C ILE A 240 4.52 1.62 9.92
N PHE A 241 4.28 0.37 9.54
CA PHE A 241 5.20 -0.48 8.75
C PHE A 241 5.10 -0.16 7.24
N VAL A 242 6.20 -0.32 6.48
CA VAL A 242 6.14 -0.18 5.01
C VAL A 242 5.64 -1.47 4.37
N GLN A 243 4.46 -1.40 3.76
CA GLN A 243 3.95 -2.48 2.94
C GLN A 243 4.79 -2.66 1.69
N CYS A 244 5.22 -3.90 1.46
CA CYS A 244 5.73 -4.28 0.16
C CYS A 244 4.56 -4.62 -0.76
N THR A 245 4.61 -4.17 -2.02
CA THR A 245 3.56 -4.22 -3.07
C THR A 245 2.83 -5.56 -3.27
N LYS A 246 3.27 -6.65 -2.64
CA LYS A 246 2.54 -7.93 -2.57
C LYS A 246 1.25 -7.83 -1.73
N LEU A 247 1.14 -6.87 -0.81
CA LEU A 247 0.09 -6.86 0.23
C LEU A 247 -0.94 -5.75 0.13
N SER A 248 -0.74 -4.76 -0.73
CA SER A 248 -1.77 -3.74 -1.01
C SER A 248 -2.83 -4.24 -2.00
N ASN A 249 -3.00 -5.56 -2.10
CA ASN A 249 -3.81 -6.18 -3.14
C ASN A 249 -5.07 -6.77 -2.53
N ASP A 250 -6.18 -6.05 -2.71
CA ASP A 250 -7.49 -6.50 -2.26
C ASP A 250 -7.96 -7.66 -3.11
N THR A 251 -8.52 -8.65 -2.43
CA THR A 251 -9.19 -9.82 -3.01
C THR A 251 -10.35 -9.43 -3.95
N LEU A 252 -10.86 -8.21 -3.83
CA LEU A 252 -11.98 -7.67 -4.63
C LEU A 252 -11.54 -7.02 -5.96
N MET A 253 -10.24 -6.83 -6.18
CA MET A 253 -9.70 -6.21 -7.41
C MET A 253 -9.15 -7.25 -8.41
N GLN A 254 -9.29 -8.55 -8.11
CA GLN A 254 -8.96 -9.69 -8.99
C GLN A 254 -10.23 -10.33 -9.54
#